data_AF-A0AAX0KT94-F1
#
_entry.id   AF-A0AAX0KT94-F1
#
_cell.length_a   1.000
_cell.length_b   1.000
_cell.length_c   1.000
_cell.angle_alpha   90.00
_cell.angle_beta   90.00
_cell.angle_gamma   90.00
#
_symmetry.space_group_name_H-M   'P 1'
#
loop_
_entity.id
_entity.type
_entity.pdbx_description
1 polymer ?
#
loop_
_entity_poly.entity_id
_entity_poly.type
_entity_poly.pdbx_seq_one_letter_code
_entity_poly.pdbx_strand_id
1 'polypeptide(L)' 'MGKFHVCHRIVIRDEDDRIVSDEPYDNFIEGKDAFDRVEAMPGQTVALQHGARVILKKFR' A
#
# COMPACT_ATOMS: atom_id res chain seq x y z
N MET A 1 4.72 -26.11 2.21
CA MET A 1 4.24 -24.73 1.93
C MET A 1 5.47 -23.85 1.75
N GLY A 2 5.80 -23.52 0.50
CA GLY A 2 6.95 -22.68 0.19
C GLY A 2 6.76 -21.27 0.76
N LYS A 3 7.82 -20.67 1.30
CA LYS A 3 7.84 -19.24 1.62
C LYS A 3 7.63 -18.48 0.31
N PHE A 4 6.39 -18.07 0.01
CA PHE A 4 6.16 -17.07 -1.02
C PHE A 4 6.82 -15.79 -0.52
N HIS A 5 7.84 -15.32 -1.24
CA HIS A 5 8.35 -13.98 -1.03
C HIS A 5 7.23 -13.01 -1.40
N VAL A 6 6.72 -12.27 -0.43
CA VAL A 6 5.65 -11.31 -0.68
C VAL A 6 6.26 -9.93 -0.57
N CYS A 7 6.27 -9.18 -1.67
CA CYS A 7 6.84 -7.84 -1.69
C CYS A 7 6.00 -6.89 -0.82
N HIS A 8 6.64 -5.79 -0.40
CA HIS A 8 5.91 -4.66 0.13
C HIS A 8 5.14 -4.02 -1.03
N ARG A 9 3.99 -3.42 -0.77
CA ARG A 9 3.20 -2.76 -1.81
C ARG A 9 2.44 -1.58 -1.26
N ILE A 10 2.28 -0.54 -2.06
CA ILE A 10 1.34 0.54 -1.77
C ILE A 10 0.07 0.26 -2.56
N VAL A 11 -1.05 0.13 -1.86
CA VAL A 11 -2.37 -0.06 -2.45
C VAL A 11 -3.19 1.18 -2.19
N ILE A 12 -3.71 1.79 -3.25
CA ILE A 12 -4.65 2.91 -3.19
C ILE A 12 -6.04 2.38 -3.55
N ARG A 13 -7.01 2.68 -2.69
CA ARG A 13 -8.42 2.39 -2.89
C ARG A 13 -9.24 3.67 -2.99
N ASP A 14 -10.28 3.66 -3.82
CA ASP A 14 -11.28 4.72 -3.89
C ASP A 14 -12.35 4.59 -2.79
N GLU A 15 -13.36 5.45 -2.85
CA GLU A 15 -14.48 5.49 -1.90
C GLU A 15 -15.37 4.23 -1.94
N ASP A 16 -15.37 3.51 -3.05
CA ASP A 16 -16.09 2.24 -3.26
C ASP A 16 -15.23 1.03 -2.84
N ASP A 17 -14.11 1.24 -2.15
CA ASP A 17 -13.10 0.25 -1.75
C ASP A 17 -12.45 -0.50 -2.93
N ARG A 18 -12.52 0.06 -4.15
CA ARG A 18 -11.89 -0.53 -5.33
C ARG A 18 -10.43 -0.13 -5.40
N ILE A 19 -9.56 -1.08 -5.74
CA ILE A 19 -8.14 -0.81 -5.94
C ILE A 19 -7.97 -0.02 -7.24
N VAL A 20 -7.47 1.21 -7.10
CA VAL A 20 -7.14 2.10 -8.22
C VAL A 20 -5.64 2.16 -8.50
N SER A 21 -4.81 1.74 -7.55
CA SER A 21 -3.36 1.53 -7.74
C SER A 21 -2.82 0.42 -6.84
N ASP A 22 -1.91 -0.41 -7.35
CA ASP A 22 -1.15 -1.43 -6.62
C ASP A 22 0.30 -1.40 -7.12
N GLU A 23 1.20 -0.81 -6.33
CA GLU A 23 2.61 -0.63 -6.66
C GLU A 23 3.50 -1.50 -5.75
N PRO A 24 4.28 -2.46 -6.29
CA PRO A 24 5.19 -3.27 -5.50
C PRO A 24 6.52 -2.56 -5.23
N TYR A 25 7.11 -2.87 -4.07
CA TYR A 25 8.42 -2.41 -3.60
C TYR A 25 9.21 -3.59 -3.01
N ASP A 26 10.50 -3.65 -3.30
CA ASP A 26 11.35 -4.79 -2.93
C ASP A 26 11.58 -4.87 -1.41
N ASN A 27 11.59 -3.72 -0.73
CA ASN A 27 11.84 -3.64 0.70
C ASN A 27 10.96 -2.59 1.39
N PHE A 28 10.93 -2.67 2.73
CA PHE A 28 10.13 -1.76 3.55
C PHE A 28 10.60 -0.31 3.46
N ILE A 29 11.90 -0.07 3.30
CA ILE A 29 12.48 1.29 3.31
C ILE A 29 11.97 2.07 2.11
N GLU A 30 12.07 1.49 0.91
CA GLU A 30 11.54 2.08 -0.33
C GLU A 30 10.02 2.26 -0.26
N GLY A 31 9.29 1.23 0.18
CA GLY A 31 7.84 1.31 0.31
C GLY A 31 7.38 2.35 1.34
N LYS A 32 8.15 2.56 2.42
CA LYS A 32 7.85 3.59 3.44
C LYS A 32 8.12 4.99 2.92
N ASP A 33 9.23 5.22 2.23
CA ASP A 33 9.56 6.52 1.64
C ASP A 33 8.54 6.91 0.55
N ALA A 34 8.16 5.97 -0.31
CA ALA A 34 7.08 6.19 -1.27
C ALA A 34 5.73 6.42 -0.58
N PHE A 35 5.41 5.64 0.47
CA PHE A 35 4.20 5.82 1.24
C PHE A 35 4.14 7.19 1.91
N ASP A 36 5.25 7.75 2.39
CA ASP A 36 5.24 9.07 3.03
C ASP A 36 5.02 10.20 2.03
N ARG A 37 5.41 10.01 0.76
CA ARG A 37 5.28 11.03 -0.31
C ARG A 37 3.92 11.06 -0.97
N VAL A 38 3.23 9.92 -1.04
CA VAL A 38 1.88 9.86 -1.62
C VAL A 38 0.94 10.67 -0.70
N GLU A 39 -0.05 11.37 -1.25
CA GLU A 39 -1.15 11.93 -0.46
C GLU A 39 -2.44 11.21 -0.81
N ALA A 40 -3.27 10.92 0.19
CA ALA A 40 -4.61 10.40 -0.07
C ALA A 40 -5.49 11.55 -0.59
N MET A 41 -6.12 11.37 -1.75
CA MET A 41 -7.18 12.26 -2.20
C MET A 41 -8.44 12.06 -1.32
N PRO A 42 -9.38 13.02 -1.27
CA PRO A 42 -10.63 12.85 -0.53
C PRO A 42 -11.36 11.57 -0.94
N GLY A 43 -11.77 10.77 0.04
CA GLY A 43 -12.44 9.48 -0.20
C GLY A 43 -11.49 8.33 -0.55
N GLN A 44 -10.20 8.60 -0.76
CA GLN A 44 -9.22 7.54 -0.99
C GLN A 44 -8.58 7.03 0.29
N THR A 45 -8.23 5.75 0.26
CA THR A 45 -7.40 5.10 1.25
C THR A 45 -6.08 4.68 0.61
N VAL A 46 -4.96 5.03 1.23
CA VAL A 46 -3.64 4.55 0.81
C VAL A 46 -3.08 3.66 1.93
N ALA A 47 -2.62 2.47 1.56
CA ALA A 47 -2.12 1.48 2.51
C ALA A 47 -0.79 0.89 2.05
N LEU A 48 0.23 0.92 2.91
CA LEU A 48 1.44 0.12 2.75
C LEU A 48 1.18 -1.28 3.31
N GLN A 49 1.33 -2.30 2.49
CA GLN A 49 1.03 -3.69 2.82
C GLN A 49 2.25 -4.59 2.60
N HIS A 50 2.28 -5.72 3.30
CA HIS A 50 3.17 -6.85 3.02
C HIS A 50 2.32 -8.12 3.02
N GLY A 51 2.10 -8.66 1.83
CA GLY A 51 1.06 -9.67 1.62
C GLY A 51 -0.32 -9.19 2.04
N ALA A 52 -1.05 -9.99 2.81
CA ALA A 52 -2.39 -9.63 3.29
C ALA A 52 -2.40 -8.67 4.49
N ARG A 53 -1.23 -8.26 5.00
CA ARG A 53 -1.13 -7.41 6.19
C ARG A 53 -0.96 -5.95 5.79
N VAL A 54 -1.77 -5.07 6.38
CA VAL A 54 -1.57 -3.61 6.31
C VAL A 54 -0.58 -3.21 7.40
N ILE A 55 0.50 -2.55 7.02
CA ILE A 55 1.53 -2.03 7.94
C ILE A 55 1.20 -0.59 8.32
N LEU A 56 0.91 0.24 7.32
CA LEU A 56 0.52 1.63 7.49
C LEU A 56 -0.70 1.94 6.64
N LYS A 57 -1.53 2.86 7.12
CA LYS A 57 -2.74 3.30 6.45
C LYS A 57 -2.92 4.79 6.66
N LYS A 58 -3.32 5.49 5.61
CA LYS A 58 -3.76 6.88 5.65
C LYS A 58 -5.05 7.02 4.85
N PHE A 59 -5.86 7.98 5.29
CA PHE A 59 -7.15 8.31 4.73
C PHE A 59 -7.32 9.82 4.80
N ARG A 60 -8.16 10.37 3.94
CA ARG A 60 -8.52 11.78 3.93
C ARG A 60 -10.02 11.94 3.76
#